data_AF-A0A655XUW0-F1
#
_entry.id   AF-A0A655XUW0-F1
#
_cell.length_a   1.000
_cell.length_b   1.000
_cell.length_c   1.000
_cell.angle_alpha   90.00
_cell.angle_beta   90.00
_cell.angle_gamma   90.00
#
_symmetry.space_group_name_H-M   'P 1'
#
loop_
_entity.id
_entity.type
_entity.pdbx_description
1 polymer ?
#
loop_
_entity_poly.entity_id
_entity_poly.type
_entity_poly.pdbx_seq_one_letter_code
_entity_poly.pdbx_strand_id
1 'polypeptide(L)'
;MSRQDPQESVYLMLDIIRAGVKIYTLHDRRLHEKESKDSFMNLMVWALAAERAHDESRVKSERVRQAKAERRRQAREEGKAIVGRVPSWIRKVTPKGGEPYYELDEERTEVVRLIFQLKLDGHGLGAITNELVRRGIPPMGNRKLSTGEMKWQVSTIRKWLSSPTVYGQYQPHIRVDGKKVPEGDPIDNFYPAAVDRETFLKVQAILGKHNRGRTAEEGENMLRGLLRCECGGNLSLHITKRGDRRYKYLRCNHDFMDSCTSKRFDYDGVESLLLQTLQSIDWSSVLGIQSDKNRDVISTLKERKVVLDEDLNETNKRMTNLSKQLEALDEPSMFLLNRLSELEKHATALLQELGKVSEELEGLEHAVETSSNSFKQGSEIIEFLGLPLRSIDPEELVKKRVKMNSILRREIDHVYVSKLNEDLWRWSVVATGGESLFDLDINGKCTDGDIASAHTGLCGVQYKKVDRRKFNRVKKDSIEFS
;
A
#
# COMPACT_ATOMS: atom_id res chain seq x y z
N MET A 1 -32.64 22.51 18.11
CA MET A 1 -33.91 21.75 18.21
C MET A 1 -34.50 21.36 16.84
N SER A 2 -34.38 22.16 15.77
CA SER A 2 -35.00 21.86 14.45
C SER A 2 -34.51 20.61 13.67
N ARG A 3 -33.69 19.74 14.28
CA ARG A 3 -33.16 18.50 13.67
C ARG A 3 -33.36 17.25 14.55
N GLN A 4 -33.89 17.40 15.75
CA GLN A 4 -34.30 16.28 16.59
C GLN A 4 -35.74 15.90 16.24
N ASP A 5 -36.15 14.71 16.66
CA ASP A 5 -37.56 14.32 16.62
C ASP A 5 -38.40 15.42 17.31
N PRO A 6 -39.53 15.86 16.72
CA PRO A 6 -40.41 16.85 17.34
C PRO A 6 -40.78 16.50 18.78
N GLN A 7 -40.94 15.22 19.11
CA GLN A 7 -41.27 14.76 20.46
C GLN A 7 -40.13 15.00 21.45
N GLU A 8 -38.90 14.63 21.07
CA GLU A 8 -37.67 14.88 21.86
C GLU A 8 -37.42 16.37 22.11
N SER A 9 -37.73 17.20 21.12
CA SER A 9 -37.60 18.65 21.23
C SER A 9 -38.61 19.24 22.23
N VAL A 10 -39.81 18.66 22.32
CA VAL A 10 -40.84 19.04 23.30
C VAL A 10 -40.44 18.62 24.71
N TYR A 11 -39.90 17.41 24.89
CA TYR A 11 -39.40 16.96 26.19
C TYR A 11 -38.26 17.83 26.72
N LEU A 12 -37.28 18.14 25.86
CA LEU A 12 -36.18 19.04 26.20
C LEU A 12 -36.66 20.43 26.60
N MET A 13 -37.65 20.98 25.89
CA MET A 13 -38.23 22.28 26.22
C MET A 13 -38.96 22.27 27.56
N LEU A 14 -39.71 21.19 27.86
CA LEU A 14 -40.36 20.99 29.15
C LEU A 14 -39.34 20.95 30.29
N ASP A 15 -38.23 20.25 30.11
CA ASP A 15 -37.17 20.16 31.13
C ASP A 15 -36.52 21.52 31.40
N ILE A 16 -36.31 22.32 30.35
CA ILE A 16 -35.77 23.68 30.48
C ILE A 16 -36.76 24.60 31.23
N ILE A 17 -38.06 24.52 30.92
CA ILE A 17 -39.09 25.31 31.61
C ILE A 17 -39.23 24.86 33.08
N ARG A 18 -39.14 23.54 33.35
CA ARG A 18 -39.15 22.99 34.71
C ARG A 18 -37.96 23.45 35.56
N ALA A 19 -36.80 23.65 34.93
CA ALA A 19 -35.61 24.21 35.55
C ALA A 19 -35.74 25.73 35.87
N GLY A 20 -36.88 26.36 35.57
CA GLY A 20 -37.17 27.76 35.87
C GLY A 20 -36.68 28.75 34.80
N VAL A 21 -36.23 28.25 33.65
CA VAL A 21 -35.76 29.09 32.54
C VAL A 21 -36.95 29.57 31.72
N LYS A 22 -37.00 30.87 31.46
CA LYS A 22 -38.03 31.49 30.61
C LYS A 22 -37.59 31.45 29.16
N ILE A 23 -38.42 30.89 28.28
CA ILE A 23 -38.12 30.77 26.85
C ILE A 23 -39.04 31.72 26.07
N TYR A 24 -38.45 32.64 25.30
CA TYR A 24 -39.21 33.52 24.41
C TYR A 24 -39.05 33.06 22.96
N THR A 25 -40.17 32.77 22.30
CA THR A 25 -40.19 32.30 20.91
C THR A 25 -40.56 33.46 19.97
N LEU A 26 -39.67 33.76 19.02
CA LEU A 26 -39.79 34.94 18.14
C LEU A 26 -40.88 34.81 17.06
N HIS A 27 -41.18 33.59 16.63
CA HIS A 27 -42.08 33.34 15.50
C HIS A 27 -43.57 33.48 15.87
N ASP A 28 -43.91 33.18 17.12
CA ASP A 28 -45.24 33.26 17.71
C ASP A 28 -45.36 34.37 18.78
N ARG A 29 -44.23 35.03 19.12
CA ARG A 29 -44.12 36.13 20.10
C ARG A 29 -44.63 35.73 21.50
N ARG A 30 -44.42 34.48 21.90
CA ARG A 30 -44.89 33.93 23.18
C ARG A 30 -43.75 33.74 24.17
N LEU A 31 -44.08 33.98 25.45
CA LEU A 31 -43.21 33.68 26.59
C LEU A 31 -43.68 32.37 27.23
N HIS A 32 -42.80 31.39 27.30
CA HIS A 32 -43.02 30.12 27.96
C HIS A 32 -42.36 30.16 29.33
N GLU A 33 -43.19 30.12 30.38
CA GLU A 33 -42.76 30.12 31.78
C GLU A 33 -43.62 29.16 32.61
N LYS A 34 -43.09 28.73 33.76
CA LYS A 34 -43.68 27.69 34.63
C LYS A 34 -45.04 28.08 35.22
N GLU A 35 -45.30 29.37 35.43
CA GLU A 35 -46.47 29.90 36.14
C GLU A 35 -47.61 30.38 35.21
N SER A 36 -47.45 30.26 33.89
CA SER A 36 -48.48 30.68 32.94
C SER A 36 -49.66 29.69 32.90
N LYS A 37 -50.89 30.19 33.04
CA LYS A 37 -52.11 29.37 32.92
C LYS A 37 -52.27 28.71 31.54
N ASP A 38 -51.71 29.32 30.50
CA ASP A 38 -51.76 28.84 29.11
C ASP A 38 -50.49 28.07 28.70
N SER A 39 -49.61 27.75 29.65
CA SER A 39 -48.29 27.13 29.39
C SER A 39 -48.40 25.85 28.54
N PHE A 40 -49.41 25.02 28.79
CA PHE A 40 -49.66 23.80 28.02
C PHE A 40 -50.10 24.09 26.58
N MET A 41 -51.06 25.01 26.37
CA MET A 41 -51.53 25.40 25.05
C MET A 41 -50.44 26.10 24.23
N ASN A 42 -49.62 26.94 24.87
CA ASN A 42 -48.47 27.60 24.26
C ASN A 42 -47.43 26.57 23.78
N LEU A 43 -47.17 25.55 24.59
CA LEU A 43 -46.27 24.46 24.23
C LEU A 43 -46.81 23.63 23.06
N MET A 44 -48.12 23.34 23.02
CA MET A 44 -48.75 22.65 21.89
C MET A 44 -48.65 23.43 20.58
N VAL A 45 -48.91 24.75 20.62
CA VAL A 45 -48.77 25.63 19.44
C VAL A 45 -47.33 25.65 18.94
N TRP A 46 -46.36 25.70 19.85
CA TRP A 46 -44.95 25.62 19.51
C TRP A 46 -44.58 24.25 18.91
N ALA A 47 -45.06 23.16 19.49
CA ALA A 47 -44.83 21.80 19.00
C ALA A 47 -45.35 21.62 17.56
N LEU A 48 -46.56 22.12 17.28
CA LEU A 48 -47.14 22.10 15.94
C LEU A 48 -46.32 22.95 14.94
N ALA A 49 -45.81 24.11 15.37
CA ALA A 49 -44.93 24.93 14.55
C ALA A 49 -43.58 24.24 14.27
N ALA A 50 -43.02 23.55 15.26
CA ALA A 50 -41.81 22.76 15.13
C ALA A 50 -42.00 21.56 14.20
N GLU A 51 -43.14 20.86 14.29
CA GLU A 51 -43.53 19.77 13.41
C GLU A 51 -43.64 20.24 11.96
N ARG A 52 -44.35 21.35 11.70
CA ARG A 52 -44.43 21.95 10.36
C ARG A 52 -43.05 22.32 9.81
N ALA A 53 -42.18 22.92 10.62
CA ALA A 53 -40.83 23.26 10.21
C ALA A 53 -39.96 22.02 9.92
N HIS A 54 -40.17 20.93 10.67
CA HIS A 54 -39.52 19.64 10.45
C HIS A 54 -40.01 19.01 9.14
N ASP A 55 -41.32 18.97 8.91
CA ASP A 55 -41.91 18.40 7.70
C ASP A 55 -41.52 19.19 6.44
N GLU A 56 -41.54 20.52 6.48
CA GLU A 56 -41.10 21.33 5.35
C GLU A 56 -39.61 21.11 5.06
N SER A 57 -38.78 21.00 6.11
CA SER A 57 -37.36 20.67 5.97
C SER A 57 -37.16 19.27 5.37
N ARG A 58 -37.94 18.29 5.81
CA ARG A 58 -37.92 16.90 5.31
C ARG A 58 -38.32 16.85 3.85
N VAL A 59 -39.47 17.43 3.48
CA VAL A 59 -39.98 17.49 2.10
C VAL A 59 -39.00 18.22 1.18
N LYS A 60 -38.41 19.35 1.62
CA LYS A 60 -37.37 20.04 0.85
C LYS A 60 -36.14 19.17 0.65
N SER A 61 -35.71 18.46 1.71
CA SER A 61 -34.56 17.55 1.61
C SER A 61 -34.84 16.39 0.66
N GLU A 62 -36.05 15.84 0.68
CA GLU A 62 -36.49 14.73 -0.16
C GLU A 62 -36.61 15.16 -1.62
N ARG A 63 -37.24 16.31 -1.90
CA ARG A 63 -37.29 16.90 -3.25
C ARG A 63 -35.89 17.15 -3.81
N VAL A 64 -34.96 17.66 -3.00
CA VAL A 64 -33.57 17.85 -3.42
C VAL A 64 -32.87 16.51 -3.68
N ARG A 65 -33.13 15.47 -2.88
CA ARG A 65 -32.58 14.11 -3.09
C ARG A 65 -33.11 13.50 -4.38
N GLN A 66 -34.42 13.54 -4.60
CA GLN A 66 -35.09 13.05 -5.81
C GLN A 66 -34.58 13.79 -7.06
N ALA A 67 -34.55 15.13 -7.04
CA ALA A 67 -34.02 15.92 -8.15
C ALA A 67 -32.54 15.62 -8.45
N LYS A 68 -31.73 15.35 -7.42
CA LYS A 68 -30.35 14.90 -7.63
C LYS A 68 -30.28 13.48 -8.16
N ALA A 69 -31.17 12.57 -7.76
CA ALA A 69 -31.20 11.19 -8.23
C ALA A 69 -31.55 11.15 -9.71
N GLU A 70 -32.55 11.93 -10.12
CA GLU A 70 -32.96 12.06 -11.50
C GLU A 70 -31.84 12.62 -12.39
N ARG A 71 -31.13 13.66 -11.95
CA ARG A 71 -29.96 14.17 -12.69
C ARG A 71 -28.83 13.14 -12.82
N ARG A 72 -28.64 12.28 -11.81
CA ARG A 72 -27.64 11.20 -11.88
C ARG A 72 -28.07 10.10 -12.84
N ARG A 73 -29.38 9.83 -12.92
CA ARG A 73 -29.95 8.93 -13.92
C ARG A 73 -29.77 9.48 -15.34
N GLN A 74 -30.13 10.73 -15.58
CA GLN A 74 -29.90 11.39 -16.88
C GLN A 74 -28.42 11.44 -17.27
N ALA A 75 -27.52 11.63 -16.31
CA ALA A 75 -26.09 11.56 -16.57
C ALA A 75 -25.59 10.15 -16.97
N ARG A 76 -26.26 9.10 -16.47
CA ARG A 76 -25.98 7.69 -16.84
C ARG A 76 -26.54 7.33 -18.20
N GLU A 77 -27.79 7.69 -18.45
CA GLU A 77 -28.54 7.26 -19.65
C GLU A 77 -28.23 8.14 -20.86
N GLU A 78 -28.11 9.45 -20.66
CA GLU A 78 -28.04 10.45 -21.73
C GLU A 78 -26.70 11.21 -21.76
N GLY A 79 -25.79 10.94 -20.81
CA GLY A 79 -24.49 11.63 -20.72
C GLY A 79 -24.59 13.12 -20.34
N LYS A 80 -25.75 13.59 -19.86
CA LYS A 80 -25.99 15.01 -19.56
C LYS A 80 -25.09 15.55 -18.46
N ALA A 81 -24.57 16.77 -18.66
CA ALA A 81 -23.67 17.41 -17.72
C ALA A 81 -24.37 17.78 -16.38
N ILE A 82 -23.92 17.14 -15.30
CA ILE A 82 -24.44 17.33 -13.95
C ILE A 82 -24.15 18.75 -13.43
N VAL A 83 -25.06 19.26 -12.58
CA VAL A 83 -24.88 20.49 -11.79
C VAL A 83 -24.07 20.17 -10.53
N GLY A 84 -22.83 20.64 -10.46
CA GLY A 84 -21.95 20.39 -9.31
C GLY A 84 -20.52 20.91 -9.53
N ARG A 85 -19.63 20.62 -8.57
CA ARG A 85 -18.19 20.90 -8.74
C ARG A 85 -17.59 19.90 -9.72
N VAL A 86 -16.99 20.43 -10.78
CA VAL A 86 -16.18 19.68 -11.75
C VAL A 86 -14.73 19.58 -11.27
N PRO A 87 -13.94 18.62 -11.78
CA PRO A 87 -12.49 18.57 -11.57
C PRO A 87 -11.81 19.90 -11.96
N SER A 88 -10.69 20.22 -11.30
CA SER A 88 -10.06 21.55 -11.42
C SER A 88 -9.57 21.90 -12.83
N TRP A 89 -9.29 20.90 -13.67
CA TRP A 89 -8.82 21.03 -15.06
C TRP A 89 -9.96 20.95 -16.09
N ILE A 90 -11.22 20.89 -15.64
CA ILE A 90 -12.39 20.81 -16.52
C ILE A 90 -13.24 22.06 -16.32
N ARG A 91 -13.68 22.65 -17.43
CA ARG A 91 -14.62 23.76 -17.48
C ARG A 91 -15.99 23.26 -17.94
N LYS A 92 -17.04 23.71 -17.27
CA LYS A 92 -18.43 23.49 -17.72
C LYS A 92 -18.84 24.68 -18.59
N VAL A 93 -19.19 24.42 -19.84
CA VAL A 93 -19.66 25.44 -20.78
C VAL A 93 -21.16 25.28 -20.95
N THR A 94 -21.91 26.36 -20.73
CA THR A 94 -23.35 26.38 -20.97
C THR A 94 -23.64 27.40 -22.07
N PRO A 95 -23.76 26.98 -23.34
CA PRO A 95 -24.15 27.89 -24.42
C PRO A 95 -25.58 28.41 -24.21
N LYS A 96 -25.87 29.65 -24.64
CA LYS A 96 -27.22 30.24 -24.55
C LYS A 96 -28.19 29.42 -25.42
N GLY A 97 -29.06 28.64 -24.79
CA GLY A 97 -30.07 27.81 -25.47
C GLY A 97 -29.62 26.40 -25.84
N GLY A 98 -28.41 25.98 -25.46
CA GLY A 98 -27.92 24.62 -25.69
C GLY A 98 -27.68 23.84 -24.39
N GLU A 99 -27.46 22.54 -24.51
CA GLU A 99 -27.12 21.69 -23.37
C GLU A 99 -25.70 21.99 -22.87
N PRO A 100 -25.48 21.97 -21.55
CA PRO A 100 -24.16 22.17 -21.00
C PRO A 100 -23.23 20.99 -21.32
N TYR A 101 -21.98 21.27 -21.69
CA TYR A 101 -20.95 20.27 -21.95
C TYR A 101 -19.67 20.55 -21.15
N TYR A 102 -18.76 19.57 -21.14
CA TYR A 102 -17.48 19.64 -20.45
C TYR A 102 -16.34 19.83 -21.46
N GLU A 103 -15.46 20.77 -21.17
CA GLU A 103 -14.28 21.08 -21.97
C GLU A 103 -13.04 21.09 -21.06
N LEU A 104 -11.88 20.74 -21.60
CA LEU A 104 -10.61 20.84 -20.88
C LEU A 104 -10.15 22.29 -20.80
N ASP A 105 -9.65 22.68 -19.64
CA ASP A 105 -8.85 23.88 -19.47
C ASP A 105 -7.40 23.48 -19.80
N GLU A 106 -6.91 23.84 -20.99
CA GLU A 106 -5.63 23.30 -21.51
C GLU A 106 -4.44 23.65 -20.61
N GLU A 107 -4.38 24.88 -20.09
CA GLU A 107 -3.31 25.31 -19.17
C GLU A 107 -3.29 24.45 -17.91
N ARG A 108 -4.47 24.15 -17.37
CA ARG A 108 -4.60 23.32 -16.17
C ARG A 108 -4.37 21.84 -16.44
N THR A 109 -4.80 21.39 -17.61
CA THR A 109 -4.63 20.01 -18.07
C THR A 109 -3.15 19.69 -18.24
N GLU A 110 -2.36 20.65 -18.74
CA GLU A 110 -0.93 20.46 -18.91
C GLU A 110 -0.20 20.24 -17.59
N VAL A 111 -0.62 20.89 -16.51
CA VAL A 111 -0.06 20.60 -15.18
C VAL A 111 -0.45 19.21 -14.69
N VAL A 112 -1.66 18.73 -15.00
CA VAL A 112 -2.05 17.35 -14.67
C VAL A 112 -1.15 16.38 -15.43
N ARG A 113 -0.94 16.59 -16.74
CA ARG A 113 -0.01 15.77 -17.54
C ARG A 113 1.41 15.80 -16.99
N LEU A 114 1.91 16.98 -16.62
CA LEU A 114 3.22 17.16 -15.99
C LEU A 114 3.34 16.37 -14.68
N ILE A 115 2.30 16.39 -13.83
CA ILE A 115 2.28 15.63 -12.57
C ILE A 115 2.39 14.12 -12.83
N PHE A 116 1.70 13.62 -13.86
CA PHE A 116 1.79 12.21 -14.26
C PHE A 116 3.18 11.87 -14.81
N GLN A 117 3.75 12.74 -15.65
CA GLN A 117 5.09 12.56 -16.18
C GLN A 117 6.15 12.54 -15.07
N LEU A 118 6.17 13.53 -14.18
CA LEU A 118 7.09 13.55 -13.03
C LEU A 118 6.95 12.29 -12.17
N LYS A 119 5.74 11.73 -12.08
CA LYS A 119 5.53 10.49 -11.33
C LYS A 119 6.11 9.26 -12.04
N LEU A 120 6.00 9.20 -13.36
CA LEU A 120 6.63 8.17 -14.20
C LEU A 120 8.16 8.26 -14.17
N ASP A 121 8.70 9.49 -14.11
CA ASP A 121 10.13 9.77 -13.96
C ASP A 121 10.68 9.39 -12.57
N GLY A 122 9.83 8.87 -11.67
CA GLY A 122 10.22 8.35 -10.38
C GLY A 122 10.14 9.35 -9.22
N HIS A 123 9.70 10.59 -9.45
CA HIS A 123 9.61 11.57 -8.37
C HIS A 123 8.61 11.13 -7.28
N GLY A 124 9.01 11.32 -6.02
CA GLY A 124 8.14 11.16 -4.86
C GLY A 124 7.08 12.26 -4.80
N LEU A 125 5.94 12.02 -4.13
CA LEU A 125 4.84 13.00 -4.06
C LEU A 125 5.28 14.37 -3.49
N GLY A 126 6.22 14.36 -2.53
CA GLY A 126 6.81 15.59 -1.96
C GLY A 126 7.75 16.30 -2.93
N ALA A 127 8.52 15.54 -3.73
CA ALA A 127 9.37 16.09 -4.78
C ALA A 127 8.53 16.76 -5.87
N ILE A 128 7.41 16.13 -6.28
CA ILE A 128 6.46 16.72 -7.23
C ILE A 128 5.91 18.04 -6.70
N THR A 129 5.47 18.12 -5.43
CA THR A 129 5.02 19.39 -4.85
C THR A 129 6.09 20.48 -4.88
N ASN A 130 7.35 20.14 -4.57
CA ASN A 130 8.44 21.10 -4.58
C ASN A 130 8.79 21.57 -6.00
N GLU A 131 8.73 20.66 -6.97
CA GLU A 131 8.99 20.98 -8.38
C GLU A 131 7.91 21.92 -8.95
N LEU A 132 6.63 21.71 -8.60
CA LEU A 132 5.55 22.63 -8.99
C LEU A 132 5.73 24.03 -8.38
N VAL A 133 6.16 24.10 -7.11
CA VAL A 133 6.47 25.37 -6.45
C VAL A 133 7.68 26.05 -7.09
N ARG A 134 8.74 25.28 -7.42
CA ARG A 134 9.94 25.78 -8.10
C ARG A 134 9.62 26.38 -9.47
N ARG A 135 8.70 25.76 -10.21
CA ARG A 135 8.23 26.26 -11.52
C ARG A 135 7.25 27.44 -11.42
N GLY A 136 6.88 27.86 -10.21
CA GLY A 136 5.94 28.96 -9.99
C GLY A 136 4.49 28.61 -10.34
N ILE A 137 4.14 27.32 -10.46
CA ILE A 137 2.80 26.90 -10.85
C ILE A 137 1.87 26.98 -9.63
N PRO A 138 0.80 27.80 -9.65
CA PRO A 138 -0.10 27.94 -8.52
C PRO A 138 -1.01 26.70 -8.33
N PRO A 139 -1.41 26.37 -7.09
CA PRO A 139 -2.34 25.28 -6.82
C PRO A 139 -3.73 25.52 -7.44
N MET A 140 -4.30 24.49 -8.07
CA MET A 140 -5.61 24.58 -8.74
C MET A 140 -6.76 24.27 -7.77
N GLY A 141 -7.07 25.23 -6.91
CA GLY A 141 -8.24 25.12 -6.03
C GLY A 141 -8.56 26.39 -5.27
N ASN A 142 -9.85 26.60 -5.00
CA ASN A 142 -10.36 27.79 -4.31
C ASN A 142 -10.13 27.78 -2.78
N ARG A 143 -9.31 26.88 -2.24
CA ARG A 143 -9.10 26.77 -0.80
C ARG A 143 -7.93 27.65 -0.38
N LYS A 144 -8.23 28.91 -0.06
CA LYS A 144 -7.30 29.78 0.67
C LYS A 144 -7.05 29.15 2.05
N LEU A 145 -5.79 29.04 2.45
CA LEU A 145 -5.44 28.75 3.85
C LEU A 145 -5.87 29.94 4.72
N SER A 146 -6.04 29.72 6.03
CA SER A 146 -6.34 30.80 7.00
C SER A 146 -5.31 31.93 6.95
N THR A 147 -4.10 31.65 6.46
CA THR A 147 -2.96 32.54 6.27
C THR A 147 -2.94 33.27 4.92
N GLY A 148 -3.92 33.04 4.03
CA GLY A 148 -4.01 33.71 2.73
C GLY A 148 -3.13 33.13 1.60
N GLU A 149 -2.11 32.35 1.92
CA GLU A 149 -1.22 31.71 0.93
C GLU A 149 -1.87 30.49 0.25
N MET A 150 -1.60 30.28 -1.04
CA MET A 150 -1.95 29.05 -1.76
C MET A 150 -0.75 28.10 -1.74
N LYS A 151 -0.87 26.92 -1.11
CA LYS A 151 0.18 25.91 -1.09
C LYS A 151 -0.28 24.60 -1.72
N TRP A 152 0.59 23.98 -2.50
CA TRP A 152 0.37 22.63 -3.01
C TRP A 152 0.30 21.64 -1.85
N GLN A 153 -0.80 20.88 -1.81
CA GLN A 153 -0.96 19.82 -0.83
C GLN A 153 -0.66 18.47 -1.49
N VAL A 154 0.19 17.67 -0.83
CA VAL A 154 0.54 16.31 -1.25
C VAL A 154 -0.72 15.44 -1.42
N SER A 155 -1.74 15.66 -0.59
CA SER A 155 -3.04 14.97 -0.67
C SER A 155 -3.80 15.27 -1.97
N THR A 156 -3.70 16.49 -2.51
CA THR A 156 -4.31 16.87 -3.79
C THR A 156 -3.65 16.13 -4.94
N ILE A 157 -2.32 16.12 -4.98
CA ILE A 157 -1.55 15.40 -6.01
C ILE A 157 -1.87 13.90 -5.95
N ARG A 158 -1.82 13.31 -4.74
CA ARG A 158 -2.19 11.90 -4.55
C ARG A 158 -3.58 11.60 -5.08
N LYS A 159 -4.56 12.46 -4.78
CA LYS A 159 -5.94 12.29 -5.25
C LYS A 159 -6.04 12.32 -6.78
N TRP A 160 -5.30 13.21 -7.45
CA TRP A 160 -5.32 13.27 -8.91
C TRP A 160 -4.70 12.03 -9.53
N LEU A 161 -3.53 11.60 -9.03
CA LEU A 161 -2.86 10.40 -9.49
C LEU A 161 -3.69 9.11 -9.27
N SER A 162 -4.57 9.10 -8.27
CA SER A 162 -5.40 7.93 -7.91
C SER A 162 -6.83 7.94 -8.46
N SER A 163 -7.30 9.05 -9.05
CA SER A 163 -8.72 9.21 -9.41
C SER A 163 -8.94 8.85 -10.89
N PRO A 164 -9.80 7.86 -11.21
CA PRO A 164 -10.17 7.51 -12.59
C PRO A 164 -10.70 8.66 -13.45
N THR A 165 -11.16 9.73 -12.80
CA THR A 165 -11.61 10.98 -13.42
C THR A 165 -10.59 11.64 -14.33
N VAL A 166 -9.29 11.37 -14.16
CA VAL A 166 -8.24 11.90 -15.04
C VAL A 166 -8.31 11.37 -16.47
N TYR A 167 -8.81 10.15 -16.68
CA TYR A 167 -9.04 9.57 -18.01
C TYR A 167 -10.52 9.63 -18.42
N GLY A 168 -11.35 10.38 -17.69
CA GLY A 168 -12.73 10.65 -18.09
C GLY A 168 -13.81 9.88 -17.34
N GLN A 169 -13.46 8.97 -16.43
CA GLN A 169 -14.45 8.15 -15.70
C GLN A 169 -15.08 8.91 -14.52
N TYR A 170 -16.41 8.88 -14.44
CA TYR A 170 -17.17 9.47 -13.34
C TYR A 170 -17.97 8.42 -12.58
N GLN A 171 -17.75 8.32 -11.26
CA GLN A 171 -18.57 7.50 -10.38
C GLN A 171 -19.32 8.38 -9.37
N PRO A 172 -20.66 8.45 -9.45
CA PRO A 172 -21.46 9.13 -8.46
C PRO A 172 -21.28 8.50 -7.08
N HIS A 173 -21.41 9.32 -6.03
CA HIS A 173 -21.36 8.84 -4.66
C HIS A 173 -22.46 9.48 -3.83
N ILE A 174 -23.07 8.68 -2.97
CA ILE A 174 -24.10 9.11 -2.01
C ILE A 174 -23.56 9.03 -0.59
N ARG A 175 -24.28 9.65 0.34
CA ARG A 175 -24.01 9.50 1.77
C ARG A 175 -25.04 8.56 2.38
N VAL A 176 -24.58 7.40 2.83
CA VAL A 176 -25.36 6.43 3.62
C VAL A 176 -24.69 6.40 5.00
N ASP A 177 -25.46 6.66 6.05
CA ASP A 177 -24.99 6.69 7.45
C ASP A 177 -23.74 7.57 7.68
N GLY A 178 -23.72 8.73 7.03
CA GLY A 178 -22.61 9.69 7.12
C GLY A 178 -21.37 9.31 6.30
N LYS A 179 -21.27 8.09 5.78
CA LYS A 179 -20.17 7.61 4.94
C LYS A 179 -20.46 7.82 3.46
N LYS A 180 -19.43 8.17 2.68
CA LYS A 180 -19.54 8.37 1.24
C LYS A 180 -19.37 7.03 0.54
N VAL A 181 -20.41 6.53 -0.11
CA VAL A 181 -20.45 5.23 -0.80
C VAL A 181 -20.69 5.46 -2.29
N PRO A 182 -20.01 4.73 -3.20
CA PRO A 182 -20.30 4.79 -4.63
C PRO A 182 -21.74 4.36 -4.92
N GLU A 183 -22.37 4.99 -5.90
CA GLU A 183 -23.77 4.72 -6.28
C GLU A 183 -23.85 4.26 -7.74
N GLY A 184 -23.96 2.94 -7.92
CA GLY A 184 -24.00 2.29 -9.23
C GLY A 184 -22.64 2.20 -9.90
N ASP A 185 -22.66 1.74 -11.16
CA ASP A 185 -21.47 1.50 -11.94
C ASP A 185 -20.77 2.80 -12.38
N PRO A 186 -19.44 2.78 -12.55
CA PRO A 186 -18.70 3.92 -13.12
C PRO A 186 -19.19 4.24 -14.54
N ILE A 187 -19.30 5.53 -14.84
CA ILE A 187 -19.64 6.03 -16.17
C ILE A 187 -18.35 6.38 -16.88
N ASP A 188 -17.97 5.58 -17.87
CA ASP A 188 -16.80 5.84 -18.71
C ASP A 188 -17.06 7.00 -19.69
N ASN A 189 -15.98 7.69 -20.08
CA ASN A 189 -16.01 8.81 -21.04
C ASN A 189 -16.97 9.96 -20.69
N PHE A 190 -17.32 10.12 -19.41
CA PHE A 190 -18.22 11.18 -18.95
C PHE A 190 -17.53 12.57 -18.96
N TYR A 191 -16.24 12.60 -18.66
CA TYR A 191 -15.41 13.80 -18.74
C TYR A 191 -14.39 13.67 -19.87
N PRO A 192 -13.96 14.79 -20.48
CA PRO A 192 -12.82 14.75 -21.38
C PRO A 192 -11.57 14.30 -20.61
N ALA A 193 -10.82 13.38 -21.21
CA ALA A 193 -9.63 12.77 -20.61
C ALA A 193 -8.45 13.76 -20.63
N ALA A 194 -7.86 14.03 -19.47
CA ALA A 194 -6.62 14.80 -19.36
C ALA A 194 -5.39 13.93 -19.69
N VAL A 195 -5.45 12.65 -19.32
CA VAL A 195 -4.41 11.64 -19.50
C VAL A 195 -5.06 10.35 -20.00
N ASP A 196 -4.36 9.58 -20.82
CA ASP A 196 -4.85 8.29 -21.34
C ASP A 196 -4.90 7.21 -20.24
N ARG A 197 -5.73 6.18 -20.49
CA ARG A 197 -5.94 5.09 -19.52
C ARG A 197 -4.66 4.28 -19.26
N GLU A 198 -3.80 4.11 -20.27
CA GLU A 198 -2.58 3.31 -20.16
C GLU A 198 -1.57 3.98 -19.22
N THR A 199 -1.34 5.29 -19.41
CA THR A 199 -0.51 6.13 -18.54
C THR A 199 -1.03 6.13 -17.10
N PHE A 200 -2.35 6.18 -16.91
CA PHE A 200 -2.93 6.06 -15.57
C PHE A 200 -2.62 4.71 -14.90
N LEU A 201 -2.77 3.61 -15.63
CA LEU A 201 -2.49 2.27 -15.11
C LEU A 201 -1.01 2.08 -14.77
N LYS A 202 -0.09 2.60 -15.60
CA LYS A 202 1.35 2.61 -15.32
C LYS A 202 1.65 3.32 -13.99
N VAL A 203 1.05 4.49 -13.77
CA VAL A 203 1.23 5.23 -12.51
C VAL A 203 0.58 4.51 -11.31
N GLN A 204 -0.58 3.87 -11.49
CA GLN A 204 -1.20 3.07 -10.43
C GLN A 204 -0.30 1.90 -10.00
N ALA A 205 0.34 1.21 -10.95
CA ALA A 205 1.30 0.15 -10.63
C ALA A 205 2.48 0.67 -9.80
N ILE A 206 2.99 1.86 -10.11
CA ILE A 206 4.04 2.53 -9.32
C ILE A 206 3.53 2.87 -7.92
N LEU A 207 2.33 3.45 -7.80
CA LEU A 207 1.75 3.80 -6.50
C LEU A 207 1.48 2.59 -5.60
N GLY A 208 1.00 1.48 -6.18
CA GLY A 208 0.75 0.21 -5.47
C GLY A 208 2.02 -0.37 -4.84
N LYS A 209 3.17 -0.25 -5.52
CA LYS A 209 4.48 -0.71 -5.01
C LYS A 209 5.01 0.13 -3.84
N HIS A 210 4.56 1.37 -3.67
CA HIS A 210 5.09 2.31 -2.67
C HIS A 210 4.24 2.50 -1.41
N ASN A 211 3.23 1.66 -1.16
CA ASN A 211 2.30 1.81 -0.03
C ASN A 211 2.88 1.48 1.37
N ARG A 212 4.21 1.47 1.55
CA ARG A 212 4.87 1.21 2.86
C ARG A 212 5.62 2.45 3.38
N GLY A 213 4.87 3.32 4.06
CA GLY A 213 5.36 4.26 5.08
C GLY A 213 6.10 5.52 4.62
N ARG A 214 6.23 6.48 5.55
CA ARG A 214 6.95 7.76 5.41
C ARG A 214 8.43 7.50 5.12
N THR A 215 8.93 8.03 4.00
CA THR A 215 10.35 7.92 3.58
C THR A 215 11.20 8.86 4.46
N ALA A 216 12.22 8.32 5.14
CA ALA A 216 13.35 9.10 5.62
C ALA A 216 14.09 9.72 4.41
N GLU A 217 14.91 10.76 4.60
CA GLU A 217 15.71 11.36 3.52
C GLU A 217 16.43 10.26 2.70
N GLU A 218 16.42 10.39 1.37
CA GLU A 218 16.88 9.34 0.46
C GLU A 218 18.31 8.89 0.80
N GLY A 219 18.52 7.57 0.92
CA GLY A 219 19.83 6.98 1.19
C GLY A 219 20.30 6.96 2.65
N GLU A 220 19.60 7.56 3.62
CA GLU A 220 20.07 7.55 5.03
C GLU A 220 19.96 6.18 5.72
N ASN A 221 19.00 5.35 5.32
CA ASN A 221 18.77 4.00 5.86
C ASN A 221 18.89 2.94 4.75
N MET A 222 20.06 2.29 4.69
CA MET A 222 20.35 1.19 3.75
C MET A 222 19.63 -0.11 4.12
N LEU A 223 19.28 -0.31 5.39
CA LEU A 223 18.58 -1.51 5.89
C LEU A 223 17.05 -1.36 5.85
N ARG A 224 16.56 -0.31 5.17
CA ARG A 224 15.14 0.04 5.16
C ARG A 224 14.28 -1.14 4.68
N GLY A 225 13.27 -1.49 5.48
CA GLY A 225 12.25 -2.48 5.14
C GLY A 225 12.66 -3.94 5.31
N LEU A 226 13.93 -4.22 5.59
CA LEU A 226 14.43 -5.57 5.88
C LEU A 226 14.22 -5.94 7.35
N LEU A 227 14.36 -4.97 8.25
CA LEU A 227 14.39 -5.24 9.68
C LEU A 227 12.98 -5.51 10.27
N ARG A 228 12.88 -6.59 11.05
CA ARG A 228 11.69 -7.02 11.79
C ARG A 228 12.07 -7.30 13.24
N CYS A 229 11.25 -6.84 14.17
CA CYS A 229 11.40 -7.14 15.59
C CYS A 229 10.50 -8.32 15.96
N GLU A 230 10.89 -9.06 16.99
CA GLU A 230 10.13 -10.17 17.57
C GLU A 230 8.68 -9.82 17.95
N CYS A 231 8.41 -8.56 18.31
CA CYS A 231 7.04 -8.09 18.59
C CYS A 231 6.15 -7.91 17.33
N GLY A 232 6.63 -8.31 16.16
CA GLY A 232 5.97 -8.11 14.87
C GLY A 232 6.10 -6.69 14.29
N GLY A 233 6.73 -5.77 15.03
CA GLY A 233 6.97 -4.40 14.59
C GLY A 233 8.19 -4.26 13.66
N ASN A 234 8.20 -3.21 12.85
CA ASN A 234 9.37 -2.83 12.06
C ASN A 234 10.37 -2.01 12.89
N LEU A 235 11.66 -2.27 12.73
CA LEU A 235 12.73 -1.40 13.20
C LEU A 235 12.96 -0.27 12.17
N SER A 236 12.88 0.98 12.63
CA SER A 236 13.07 2.17 11.79
C SER A 236 14.27 3.00 12.25
N LEU A 237 14.87 3.74 11.33
CA LEU A 237 15.97 4.65 11.62
C LEU A 237 15.44 5.92 12.27
N HIS A 238 16.02 6.27 13.41
CA HIS A 238 15.80 7.53 14.09
C HIS A 238 17.12 8.31 14.19
N ILE A 239 17.02 9.61 13.97
CA ILE A 239 18.16 10.52 14.04
C ILE A 239 17.88 11.56 15.12
N THR A 240 18.77 11.64 16.10
CA THR A 240 18.76 12.71 17.11
C THR A 240 19.94 13.64 16.90
N LYS A 241 19.70 14.94 17.12
CA LYS A 241 20.74 15.97 17.09
C LYS A 241 21.04 16.38 18.53
N ARG A 242 22.32 16.39 18.93
CA ARG A 242 22.78 16.95 20.21
C ARG A 242 23.98 17.84 19.94
N GLY A 243 23.77 19.16 19.98
CA GLY A 243 24.73 20.13 19.46
C GLY A 243 24.93 19.93 17.96
N ASP A 244 26.19 19.98 17.52
CA ASP A 244 26.59 19.77 16.12
C ASP A 244 26.64 18.29 15.69
N ARG A 245 26.39 17.36 16.62
CA ARG A 245 26.50 15.92 16.37
C ARG A 245 25.15 15.27 16.09
N ARG A 246 25.09 14.44 15.05
CA ARG A 246 23.96 13.57 14.69
C ARG A 246 24.21 12.15 15.20
N TYR A 247 23.22 11.56 15.87
CA TYR A 247 23.24 10.19 16.36
C TYR A 247 22.16 9.39 15.63
N LYS A 248 22.53 8.24 15.07
CA LYS A 248 21.65 7.36 14.31
C LYS A 248 21.39 6.08 15.11
N TYR A 249 20.12 5.77 15.37
CA TYR A 249 19.75 4.55 16.08
C TYR A 249 18.52 3.90 15.45
N LEU A 250 18.45 2.57 15.54
CA LEU A 250 17.28 1.80 15.17
C LEU A 250 16.36 1.65 16.38
N ARG A 251 15.06 1.84 16.18
CA ARG A 251 14.03 1.70 17.21
C ARG A 251 12.83 0.96 16.62
N CYS A 252 12.20 0.09 17.41
CA CYS A 252 10.97 -0.56 17.00
C CYS A 252 9.81 0.45 16.97
N ASN A 253 8.97 0.38 15.94
CA ASN A 253 7.80 1.26 15.83
C ASN A 253 6.75 1.01 16.91
N HIS A 254 6.66 -0.22 17.45
CA HIS A 254 5.74 -0.59 18.53
C HIS A 254 6.21 -0.11 19.92
N ASP A 255 7.46 0.35 20.05
CA ASP A 255 7.99 0.98 21.27
C ASP A 255 7.34 2.34 21.57
N PHE A 256 6.55 2.89 20.64
CA PHE A 256 5.73 4.09 20.91
C PHE A 256 4.39 3.76 21.60
N MET A 257 3.97 2.49 21.59
CA MET A 257 2.70 2.03 22.16
C MET A 257 2.91 1.16 23.42
N ASP A 258 4.09 1.22 24.06
CA ASP A 258 4.49 0.39 25.21
C ASP A 258 4.30 -1.14 25.03
N SER A 259 4.21 -1.59 23.77
CA SER A 259 3.94 -2.99 23.40
C SER A 259 5.19 -3.77 23.00
N CYS A 260 6.37 -3.15 23.13
CA CYS A 260 7.64 -3.74 22.75
C CYS A 260 8.74 -3.40 23.76
N THR A 261 9.52 -4.41 24.16
CA THR A 261 10.64 -4.26 25.10
C THR A 261 11.99 -4.11 24.40
N SER A 262 12.01 -3.79 23.09
CA SER A 262 13.24 -3.69 22.31
C SER A 262 14.09 -2.49 22.73
N LYS A 263 15.42 -2.70 22.88
CA LYS A 263 16.38 -1.60 23.11
C LYS A 263 16.62 -0.80 21.82
N ARG A 264 17.25 0.37 21.95
CA ARG A 264 17.76 1.14 20.81
C ARG A 264 19.06 0.52 20.33
N PHE A 265 19.22 0.35 19.03
CA PHE A 265 20.43 -0.21 18.42
C PHE A 265 21.24 0.86 17.68
N ASP A 266 22.57 0.82 17.80
CA ASP A 266 23.47 1.73 17.08
C ASP A 266 23.46 1.42 15.57
N TYR A 267 22.95 2.36 14.75
CA TYR A 267 22.73 2.09 13.32
C TYR A 267 24.05 1.80 12.58
N ASP A 268 25.08 2.61 12.82
CA ASP A 268 26.36 2.49 12.11
C ASP A 268 27.08 1.18 12.47
N GLY A 269 26.94 0.72 13.72
CA GLY A 269 27.45 -0.56 14.19
C GLY A 269 26.77 -1.75 13.51
N VAL A 270 25.43 -1.76 13.50
CA VAL A 270 24.65 -2.81 12.82
C VAL A 270 24.93 -2.83 11.31
N GLU A 271 24.92 -1.66 10.65
CA GLU A 271 25.18 -1.54 9.21
C GLU A 271 26.54 -2.13 8.84
N SER A 272 27.60 -1.78 9.59
CA SER A 272 28.96 -2.25 9.30
C SER A 272 29.11 -3.76 9.49
N LEU A 273 28.59 -4.29 10.60
CA LEU A 273 28.71 -5.72 10.93
C LEU A 273 27.93 -6.60 9.96
N LEU A 274 26.71 -6.18 9.60
CA LEU A 274 25.87 -6.91 8.66
C LEU A 274 26.50 -6.94 7.26
N LEU A 275 27.05 -5.82 6.78
CA LEU A 275 27.76 -5.75 5.50
C LEU A 275 29.04 -6.60 5.49
N GLN A 276 29.83 -6.54 6.56
CA GLN A 276 31.05 -7.35 6.69
C GLN A 276 30.74 -8.85 6.69
N THR A 277 29.66 -9.24 7.37
CA THR A 277 29.25 -10.64 7.43
C THR A 277 28.73 -11.12 6.07
N LEU A 278 27.90 -10.31 5.39
CA LEU A 278 27.41 -10.62 4.03
C LEU A 278 28.55 -10.76 2.99
N GLN A 279 29.63 -9.98 3.13
CA GLN A 279 30.83 -10.12 2.28
C GLN A 279 31.55 -11.46 2.46
N SER A 280 31.42 -12.07 3.64
CA SER A 280 32.12 -13.30 4.00
C SER A 280 31.33 -14.59 3.73
N ILE A 281 30.09 -14.47 3.24
CA ILE A 281 29.25 -15.62 2.89
C ILE A 281 29.73 -16.23 1.59
N ASP A 282 29.88 -17.55 1.59
CA ASP A 282 30.05 -18.31 0.36
C ASP A 282 28.67 -18.49 -0.31
N TRP A 283 28.32 -17.52 -1.15
CA TRP A 283 27.07 -17.51 -1.91
C TRP A 283 26.91 -18.71 -2.84
N SER A 284 28.00 -19.41 -3.21
CA SER A 284 27.92 -20.60 -4.05
C SER A 284 27.27 -21.78 -3.30
N SER A 285 27.55 -21.93 -2.00
CA SER A 285 26.97 -22.96 -1.14
C SER A 285 25.49 -22.72 -0.84
N VAL A 286 25.09 -21.46 -0.66
CA VAL A 286 23.71 -21.04 -0.37
C VAL A 286 22.82 -21.19 -1.62
N LEU A 287 23.34 -20.84 -2.80
CA LEU A 287 22.57 -20.92 -4.05
C LEU A 287 22.53 -22.34 -4.65
N GLY A 288 23.48 -23.21 -4.30
CA GLY A 288 23.53 -24.60 -4.79
C GLY A 288 22.40 -25.49 -4.26
N ILE A 289 22.06 -25.37 -2.97
CA ILE A 289 21.12 -26.27 -2.26
C ILE A 289 19.68 -26.15 -2.80
N GLN A 290 19.26 -24.97 -3.24
CA GLN A 290 17.94 -24.74 -3.83
C GLN A 290 17.82 -25.31 -5.24
N SER A 291 18.93 -25.40 -5.98
CA SER A 291 18.92 -25.91 -7.35
C SER A 291 18.74 -27.43 -7.42
N ASP A 292 19.29 -28.17 -6.46
CA ASP A 292 19.24 -29.64 -6.46
C ASP A 292 17.87 -30.19 -6.02
N LYS A 293 17.25 -29.63 -4.98
CA LYS A 293 15.89 -30.03 -4.58
C LYS A 293 14.85 -29.76 -5.66
N ASN A 294 14.93 -28.61 -6.33
CA ASN A 294 14.00 -28.27 -7.41
C ASN A 294 14.24 -29.15 -8.65
N ARG A 295 15.48 -29.57 -8.92
CA ARG A 295 15.79 -30.50 -10.02
C ARG A 295 15.18 -31.89 -9.82
N ASP A 296 15.23 -32.44 -8.60
CA ASP A 296 14.63 -33.75 -8.28
C ASP A 296 13.09 -33.72 -8.35
N VAL A 297 12.47 -32.59 -7.97
CA VAL A 297 11.01 -32.42 -8.11
C VAL A 297 10.61 -32.23 -9.57
N ILE A 298 11.41 -31.51 -10.37
CA ILE A 298 11.15 -31.33 -11.81
C ILE A 298 11.27 -32.66 -12.56
N SER A 299 12.24 -33.52 -12.23
CA SER A 299 12.39 -34.83 -12.88
C SER A 299 11.19 -35.74 -12.60
N THR A 300 10.75 -35.83 -11.34
CA THR A 300 9.58 -36.64 -10.94
C THR A 300 8.27 -36.13 -11.56
N LEU A 301 8.07 -34.82 -11.65
CA LEU A 301 6.89 -34.25 -12.33
C LEU A 301 6.91 -34.47 -13.85
N LYS A 302 8.09 -34.44 -14.48
CA LYS A 302 8.24 -34.78 -15.91
C LYS A 302 7.87 -36.23 -16.19
N GLU A 303 8.34 -37.16 -15.36
CA GLU A 303 7.97 -38.58 -15.46
C GLU A 303 6.45 -38.76 -15.31
N ARG A 304 5.84 -38.10 -14.32
CA ARG A 304 4.38 -38.15 -14.12
C ARG A 304 3.59 -37.58 -15.30
N LYS A 305 4.05 -36.50 -15.91
CA LYS A 305 3.43 -35.91 -17.10
C LYS A 305 3.46 -36.87 -18.29
N VAL A 306 4.56 -37.59 -18.50
CA VAL A 306 4.70 -38.59 -19.57
C VAL A 306 3.70 -39.74 -19.38
N VAL A 307 3.58 -40.26 -18.16
CA VAL A 307 2.62 -41.34 -17.85
C VAL A 307 1.18 -40.89 -18.12
N LEU A 308 0.79 -39.70 -17.65
CA LEU A 308 -0.57 -39.18 -17.85
C LEU A 308 -0.91 -38.91 -19.33
N ASP A 309 0.06 -38.47 -20.13
CA ASP A 309 -0.12 -38.27 -21.57
C ASP A 309 -0.31 -39.60 -22.32
N GLU A 310 0.39 -40.65 -21.89
CA GLU A 310 0.24 -41.99 -22.45
C GLU A 310 -1.14 -42.59 -22.10
N ASP A 311 -1.60 -42.44 -20.86
CA ASP A 311 -2.94 -42.87 -20.41
C ASP A 311 -4.07 -42.14 -21.16
N LEU A 312 -3.89 -40.84 -21.43
CA LEU A 312 -4.84 -40.04 -22.20
C LEU A 312 -4.89 -40.51 -23.66
N ASN A 313 -3.72 -40.74 -24.27
CA ASN A 313 -3.63 -41.26 -25.63
C ASN A 313 -4.26 -42.66 -25.75
N GLU A 314 -4.08 -43.53 -24.76
CA GLU A 314 -4.73 -44.84 -24.75
C GLU A 314 -6.25 -44.72 -24.60
N THR A 315 -6.73 -43.84 -23.70
CA THR A 315 -8.17 -43.58 -23.52
C THR A 315 -8.81 -43.03 -24.80
N ASN A 316 -8.15 -42.09 -25.48
CA ASN A 316 -8.61 -41.55 -26.77
C ASN A 316 -8.63 -42.61 -27.88
N LYS A 317 -7.65 -43.52 -27.92
CA LYS A 317 -7.67 -44.67 -28.85
C LYS A 317 -8.86 -45.59 -28.57
N ARG A 318 -9.15 -45.86 -27.30
CA ARG A 318 -10.32 -46.66 -26.90
C ARG A 318 -11.63 -45.98 -27.30
N MET A 319 -11.76 -44.67 -27.09
CA MET A 319 -12.93 -43.88 -27.51
C MET A 319 -13.13 -43.87 -29.03
N THR A 320 -12.07 -43.63 -29.80
CA THR A 320 -12.16 -43.63 -31.27
C THR A 320 -12.51 -44.99 -31.84
N ASN A 321 -11.99 -46.07 -31.25
CA ASN A 321 -12.39 -47.44 -31.63
C ASN A 321 -13.86 -47.73 -31.29
N LEU A 322 -14.34 -47.30 -30.11
CA LEU A 322 -15.73 -47.48 -29.70
C LEU A 322 -16.70 -46.65 -30.58
N SER A 323 -16.32 -45.42 -30.93
CA SER A 323 -17.06 -44.54 -31.85
C SER A 323 -17.21 -45.17 -33.23
N LYS A 324 -16.13 -45.73 -33.80
CA LYS A 324 -16.17 -46.43 -35.09
C LYS A 324 -17.07 -47.67 -35.08
N GLN A 325 -17.15 -48.37 -33.95
CA GLN A 325 -18.05 -49.51 -33.79
C GLN A 325 -19.52 -49.09 -33.68
N LEU A 326 -19.79 -47.93 -33.06
CA LEU A 326 -21.13 -47.35 -32.98
C LEU A 326 -21.64 -46.86 -34.34
N GLU A 327 -20.78 -46.26 -35.17
CA GLU A 327 -21.14 -45.85 -36.53
C GLU A 327 -21.51 -47.01 -37.46
N ALA A 328 -21.05 -48.23 -37.15
CA ALA A 328 -21.31 -49.44 -37.94
C ALA A 328 -22.60 -50.19 -37.54
N LEU A 329 -23.31 -49.73 -36.50
CA LEU A 329 -24.52 -50.38 -35.96
C LEU A 329 -25.73 -49.48 -36.17
N ASP A 330 -26.80 -50.01 -36.79
CA ASP A 330 -28.05 -49.27 -37.05
C ASP A 330 -28.84 -48.94 -35.76
N GLU A 331 -28.65 -49.72 -34.67
CA GLU A 331 -29.20 -49.45 -33.35
C GLU A 331 -28.13 -49.56 -32.26
N PRO A 332 -27.64 -48.43 -31.69
CA PRO A 332 -26.61 -48.46 -30.66
C PRO A 332 -27.18 -48.94 -29.32
N SER A 333 -26.56 -49.98 -28.74
CA SER A 333 -26.96 -50.45 -27.41
C SER A 333 -26.67 -49.41 -26.32
N MET A 334 -27.60 -49.25 -25.36
CA MET A 334 -27.47 -48.32 -24.23
C MET A 334 -26.17 -48.55 -23.40
N PHE A 335 -25.66 -49.79 -23.41
CA PHE A 335 -24.40 -50.15 -22.76
C PHE A 335 -23.18 -49.44 -23.40
N LEU A 336 -23.13 -49.37 -24.74
CA LEU A 336 -22.02 -48.71 -25.44
C LEU A 336 -22.04 -47.19 -25.24
N LEU A 337 -23.23 -46.58 -25.18
CA LEU A 337 -23.37 -45.16 -24.87
C LEU A 337 -22.90 -44.83 -23.45
N ASN A 338 -23.25 -45.66 -22.46
CA ASN A 338 -22.75 -45.49 -21.09
C ASN A 338 -21.24 -45.67 -21.00
N ARG A 339 -20.68 -46.66 -21.72
CA ARG A 339 -19.23 -46.89 -21.72
C ARG A 339 -18.45 -45.76 -22.39
N LEU A 340 -19.00 -45.16 -23.44
CA LEU A 340 -18.41 -43.98 -24.09
C LEU A 340 -18.42 -42.78 -23.12
N SER A 341 -19.54 -42.54 -22.42
CA SER A 341 -19.65 -41.48 -21.41
C SER A 341 -18.66 -41.67 -20.24
N GLU A 342 -18.41 -42.91 -19.80
CA GLU A 342 -17.37 -43.20 -18.79
C GLU A 342 -15.97 -42.87 -19.28
N LEU A 343 -15.64 -43.23 -20.53
CA LEU A 343 -14.34 -42.93 -21.12
C LEU A 343 -14.15 -41.43 -21.35
N GLU A 344 -15.19 -40.72 -21.78
CA GLU A 344 -15.19 -39.25 -21.88
C GLU A 344 -14.91 -38.60 -20.51
N LYS A 345 -15.59 -39.05 -19.45
CA LYS A 345 -15.34 -38.56 -18.09
C LYS A 345 -13.89 -38.83 -17.66
N HIS A 346 -13.37 -40.02 -17.93
CA HIS A 346 -11.98 -40.37 -17.62
C HIS A 346 -10.99 -39.48 -18.38
N ALA A 347 -11.21 -39.25 -19.69
CA ALA A 347 -10.37 -38.37 -20.50
C ALA A 347 -10.39 -36.92 -20.00
N THR A 348 -11.57 -36.40 -19.60
CA THR A 348 -11.67 -35.05 -19.02
C THR A 348 -10.95 -34.93 -17.67
N ALA A 349 -10.99 -35.98 -16.84
CA ALA A 349 -10.27 -36.00 -15.57
C ALA A 349 -8.75 -36.02 -15.79
N LEU A 350 -8.26 -36.86 -16.72
CA LEU A 350 -6.84 -36.90 -17.10
C LEU A 350 -6.36 -35.56 -17.66
N LEU A 351 -7.14 -34.90 -18.53
CA LEU A 351 -6.81 -33.56 -19.04
C LEU A 351 -6.70 -32.52 -17.92
N GLN A 352 -7.58 -32.59 -16.91
CA GLN A 352 -7.53 -31.67 -15.78
C GLN A 352 -6.29 -31.91 -14.89
N GLU A 353 -5.91 -33.17 -14.68
CA GLU A 353 -4.69 -33.51 -13.95
C GLU A 353 -3.42 -33.10 -14.71
N LEU A 354 -3.40 -33.32 -16.03
CA LEU A 354 -2.29 -32.93 -16.90
C LEU A 354 -2.11 -31.40 -16.89
N GLY A 355 -3.21 -30.64 -16.93
CA GLY A 355 -3.19 -29.18 -16.78
C GLY A 355 -2.56 -28.71 -15.47
N LYS A 356 -2.94 -29.32 -14.34
CA LYS A 356 -2.36 -28.99 -13.02
C LYS A 356 -0.86 -29.29 -12.97
N VAL A 357 -0.46 -30.48 -13.42
CA VAL A 357 0.96 -30.90 -13.44
C VAL A 357 1.77 -30.00 -14.37
N SER A 358 1.23 -29.56 -15.51
CA SER A 358 1.91 -28.62 -16.41
C SER A 358 2.08 -27.23 -15.80
N GLU A 359 1.07 -26.69 -15.11
CA GLU A 359 1.17 -25.40 -14.42
C GLU A 359 2.22 -25.45 -13.29
N GLU A 360 2.25 -26.55 -12.52
CA GLU A 360 3.25 -26.77 -11.47
C GLU A 360 4.68 -26.87 -12.06
N LEU A 361 4.85 -27.55 -13.19
CA LEU A 361 6.12 -27.66 -13.90
C LEU A 361 6.61 -26.31 -14.43
N GLU A 362 5.74 -25.55 -15.10
CA GLU A 362 6.10 -24.23 -15.62
C GLU A 362 6.46 -23.25 -14.49
N GLY A 363 5.75 -23.31 -13.36
CA GLY A 363 6.06 -22.51 -12.17
C GLY A 363 7.43 -22.84 -11.58
N LEU A 364 7.76 -24.13 -11.47
CA LEU A 364 9.05 -24.59 -10.93
C LEU A 364 10.22 -24.34 -11.90
N GLU A 365 10.02 -24.55 -13.21
CA GLU A 365 11.04 -24.25 -14.23
C GLU A 365 11.35 -22.76 -14.28
N HIS A 366 10.33 -21.90 -14.18
CA HIS A 366 10.53 -20.45 -14.11
C HIS A 366 11.24 -20.02 -12.82
N ALA A 367 10.95 -20.69 -11.69
CA ALA A 367 11.67 -20.47 -10.44
C ALA A 367 13.16 -20.85 -10.55
N VAL A 368 13.48 -21.98 -11.18
CA VAL A 368 14.88 -22.44 -11.40
C VAL A 368 15.63 -21.54 -12.38
N GLU A 369 14.98 -21.03 -13.42
CA GLU A 369 15.58 -20.08 -14.36
C GLU A 369 15.87 -18.73 -13.68
N THR A 370 14.97 -18.30 -12.80
CA THR A 370 15.17 -17.13 -11.92
C THR A 370 16.35 -17.36 -10.95
N SER A 371 16.46 -18.56 -10.36
CA SER A 371 17.60 -18.94 -9.51
C SER A 371 18.91 -19.06 -10.29
N SER A 372 18.89 -19.49 -11.55
CA SER A 372 20.10 -19.55 -12.39
C SER A 372 20.62 -18.16 -12.73
N ASN A 373 19.72 -17.19 -12.90
CA ASN A 373 20.10 -15.77 -12.99
C ASN A 373 20.67 -15.21 -11.67
N SER A 374 20.27 -15.74 -10.50
CA SER A 374 20.87 -15.36 -9.21
C SER A 374 22.34 -15.78 -9.07
N PHE A 375 22.77 -16.86 -9.77
CA PHE A 375 24.17 -17.32 -9.75
C PHE A 375 25.13 -16.35 -10.47
N LYS A 376 24.68 -15.70 -11.56
CA LYS A 376 25.41 -14.58 -12.19
C LYS A 376 25.39 -13.29 -11.35
N GLN A 377 24.45 -13.17 -10.41
CA GLN A 377 24.29 -12.01 -9.55
C GLN A 377 25.14 -12.07 -8.28
N GLY A 378 25.48 -13.27 -7.78
CA GLY A 378 26.42 -13.46 -6.68
C GLY A 378 27.79 -12.80 -6.92
N SER A 379 28.29 -12.80 -8.17
CA SER A 379 29.52 -12.10 -8.53
C SER A 379 29.39 -10.57 -8.53
N GLU A 380 28.24 -10.02 -8.94
CA GLU A 380 27.97 -8.57 -8.86
C GLU A 380 27.86 -8.09 -7.40
N ILE A 381 27.33 -8.94 -6.50
CA ILE A 381 27.20 -8.64 -5.07
C ILE A 381 28.58 -8.54 -4.42
N ILE A 382 29.48 -9.49 -4.71
CA ILE A 382 30.86 -9.46 -4.19
C ILE A 382 31.61 -8.23 -4.73
N GLU A 383 31.46 -7.92 -6.01
CA GLU A 383 32.09 -6.75 -6.64
C GLU A 383 31.58 -5.43 -6.05
N PHE A 384 30.26 -5.30 -5.82
CA PHE A 384 29.66 -4.07 -5.29
C PHE A 384 29.86 -3.92 -3.78
N LEU A 385 29.89 -5.02 -3.01
CA LEU A 385 30.22 -5.00 -1.59
C LEU A 385 31.71 -4.71 -1.35
N GLY A 386 32.62 -5.12 -2.25
CA GLY A 386 34.06 -4.87 -2.15
C GLY A 386 34.48 -3.40 -2.37
N LEU A 387 33.60 -2.54 -2.87
CA LEU A 387 33.89 -1.13 -3.09
C LEU A 387 33.80 -0.32 -1.77
N PRO A 388 34.84 0.44 -1.39
CA PRO A 388 34.80 1.23 -0.17
C PRO A 388 33.69 2.29 -0.24
N LEU A 389 32.80 2.30 0.76
CA LEU A 389 31.74 3.31 0.96
C LEU A 389 32.29 4.70 1.38
N ARG A 390 33.49 5.06 0.92
CA ARG A 390 34.14 6.36 1.14
C ARG A 390 34.20 7.12 -0.19
N SER A 391 33.06 7.64 -0.65
CA SER A 391 33.10 8.73 -1.64
C SER A 391 33.09 10.09 -0.94
N ILE A 392 33.84 11.03 -1.51
CA ILE A 392 34.02 12.39 -0.99
C ILE A 392 32.76 13.24 -1.24
N ASP A 393 31.92 12.83 -2.20
CA ASP A 393 30.67 13.51 -2.57
C ASP A 393 29.43 12.88 -1.89
N PRO A 394 28.63 13.67 -1.12
CA PRO A 394 27.39 13.23 -0.49
C PRO A 394 26.32 12.69 -1.45
N GLU A 395 26.19 13.22 -2.68
CA GLU A 395 25.16 12.77 -3.62
C GLU A 395 25.45 11.35 -4.16
N GLU A 396 26.71 11.08 -4.49
CA GLU A 396 27.16 9.76 -4.92
C GLU A 396 27.06 8.71 -3.80
N LEU A 397 27.29 9.10 -2.54
CA LEU A 397 27.06 8.22 -1.38
C LEU A 397 25.58 7.80 -1.28
N VAL A 398 24.66 8.74 -1.49
CA VAL A 398 23.22 8.47 -1.47
C VAL A 398 22.83 7.50 -2.58
N LYS A 399 23.27 7.75 -3.83
CA LYS A 399 23.00 6.85 -4.96
C LYS A 399 23.52 5.43 -4.71
N LYS A 400 24.75 5.30 -4.19
CA LYS A 400 25.33 4.00 -3.82
C LYS A 400 24.53 3.29 -2.74
N ARG A 401 24.11 3.99 -1.69
CA ARG A 401 23.30 3.43 -0.60
C ARG A 401 21.91 2.99 -1.07
N VAL A 402 21.29 3.73 -1.98
CA VAL A 402 20.01 3.34 -2.60
C VAL A 402 20.17 2.08 -3.45
N LYS A 403 21.20 2.02 -4.30
CA LYS A 403 21.52 0.84 -5.11
C LYS A 403 21.81 -0.38 -4.22
N MET A 404 22.58 -0.21 -3.15
CA MET A 404 22.83 -1.27 -2.17
C MET A 404 21.53 -1.77 -1.52
N ASN A 405 20.62 -0.87 -1.11
CA ASN A 405 19.32 -1.28 -0.55
C ASN A 405 18.50 -2.09 -1.56
N SER A 406 18.51 -1.73 -2.86
CA SER A 406 17.80 -2.51 -3.88
C SER A 406 18.36 -3.92 -4.05
N ILE A 407 19.68 -4.07 -3.97
CA ILE A 407 20.35 -5.38 -4.05
C ILE A 407 20.01 -6.21 -2.80
N LEU A 408 20.20 -5.65 -1.61
CA LEU A 408 19.91 -6.34 -0.35
C LEU A 408 18.46 -6.81 -0.27
N ARG A 409 17.50 -6.02 -0.77
CA ARG A 409 16.07 -6.38 -0.79
C ARG A 409 15.70 -7.45 -1.80
N ARG A 410 16.55 -7.72 -2.78
CA ARG A 410 16.33 -8.80 -3.74
C ARG A 410 16.76 -10.14 -3.15
N GLU A 411 17.85 -10.16 -2.40
CA GLU A 411 18.48 -11.38 -1.88
C GLU A 411 18.03 -11.73 -0.45
N ILE A 412 17.69 -10.73 0.36
CA ILE A 412 17.28 -10.88 1.76
C ILE A 412 15.81 -10.52 1.86
N ASP A 413 14.99 -11.45 2.34
CA ASP A 413 13.57 -11.18 2.60
C ASP A 413 13.42 -10.31 3.86
N HIS A 414 14.00 -10.76 4.97
CA HIS A 414 13.98 -10.01 6.22
C HIS A 414 15.14 -10.35 7.16
N VAL A 415 15.38 -9.44 8.09
CA VAL A 415 16.28 -9.63 9.23
C VAL A 415 15.43 -9.64 10.49
N TYR A 416 15.37 -10.77 11.17
CA TYR A 416 14.58 -10.98 12.36
C TYR A 416 15.41 -10.72 13.62
N VAL A 417 14.92 -9.82 14.48
CA VAL A 417 15.61 -9.41 15.71
C VAL A 417 14.85 -9.91 16.93
N SER A 418 15.46 -10.82 17.68
CA SER A 418 14.91 -11.44 18.90
C SER A 418 15.77 -11.21 20.13
N LYS A 419 15.15 -11.21 21.31
CA LYS A 419 15.87 -11.02 22.57
C LYS A 419 16.48 -12.34 23.04
N LEU A 420 17.80 -12.38 23.23
CA LEU A 420 18.46 -13.55 23.80
C LEU A 420 18.50 -13.45 25.34
N ASN A 421 19.13 -12.39 25.84
CA ASN A 421 19.30 -12.09 27.27
C ASN A 421 19.05 -10.60 27.55
N GLU A 422 19.26 -10.10 28.78
CA GLU A 422 19.06 -8.69 29.12
C GLU A 422 19.87 -7.72 28.23
N ASP A 423 21.06 -8.14 27.80
CA ASP A 423 21.99 -7.29 27.04
C ASP A 423 22.30 -7.76 25.62
N LEU A 424 21.94 -8.99 25.24
CA LEU A 424 22.24 -9.59 23.92
C LEU A 424 20.96 -9.82 23.10
N TRP A 425 21.06 -9.50 21.81
CA TRP A 425 19.98 -9.62 20.83
C TRP A 425 20.48 -10.40 19.61
N ARG A 426 19.68 -11.35 19.16
CA ARG A 426 19.97 -12.17 17.97
C ARG A 426 19.37 -11.53 16.73
N TRP A 427 20.17 -11.37 15.70
CA TRP A 427 19.79 -10.86 14.39
C TRP A 427 19.95 -11.97 13.36
N SER A 428 18.85 -12.63 13.04
CA SER A 428 18.81 -13.72 12.07
C SER A 428 18.51 -13.15 10.69
N VAL A 429 19.41 -13.38 9.72
CA VAL A 429 19.24 -12.91 8.35
C VAL A 429 18.68 -14.04 7.49
N VAL A 430 17.51 -13.82 6.90
CA VAL A 430 16.80 -14.83 6.10
C VAL A 430 16.81 -14.44 4.63
N ALA A 431 17.27 -15.36 3.78
CA ALA A 431 17.27 -15.17 2.33
C ALA A 431 15.85 -15.24 1.74
N THR A 432 15.66 -14.70 0.53
CA THR A 432 14.39 -14.77 -0.21
C THR A 432 13.88 -16.21 -0.42
N GLY A 433 14.80 -17.19 -0.42
CA GLY A 433 14.48 -18.63 -0.48
C GLY A 433 14.08 -19.29 0.85
N GLY A 434 13.97 -18.52 1.95
CA GLY A 434 13.56 -19.03 3.28
C GLY A 434 14.68 -19.66 4.12
N GLU A 435 15.91 -19.72 3.60
CA GLU A 435 17.08 -20.23 4.33
C GLU A 435 17.68 -19.16 5.25
N SER A 436 18.10 -19.58 6.45
CA SER A 436 18.82 -18.72 7.39
C SER A 436 20.29 -18.63 6.96
N LEU A 437 20.76 -17.42 6.61
CA LEU A 437 22.13 -17.18 6.18
C LEU A 437 23.11 -17.19 7.37
N PHE A 438 22.80 -16.40 8.39
CA PHE A 438 23.60 -16.26 9.60
C PHE A 438 22.81 -15.56 10.72
N ASP A 439 23.27 -15.81 11.94
CA ASP A 439 22.82 -15.15 13.16
C ASP A 439 23.94 -14.25 13.71
N LEU A 440 23.61 -12.99 14.02
CA LEU A 440 24.49 -12.09 14.77
C LEU A 440 23.93 -11.87 16.19
N ASP A 441 24.68 -12.30 17.19
CA ASP A 441 24.34 -12.05 18.59
C ASP A 441 25.08 -10.80 19.05
N ILE A 442 24.39 -9.64 19.05
CA ILE A 442 24.97 -8.33 19.36
C ILE A 442 24.25 -7.61 20.49
N ASN A 443 24.99 -6.83 21.27
CA ASN A 443 24.39 -5.92 22.24
C ASN A 443 23.84 -4.63 21.59
N GLY A 444 22.98 -3.90 22.31
CA GLY A 444 22.32 -2.69 21.79
C GLY A 444 23.26 -1.57 21.34
N LYS A 445 24.50 -1.52 21.86
CA LYS A 445 25.51 -0.53 21.44
C LYS A 445 26.43 -1.04 20.32
N CYS A 446 26.26 -2.30 19.94
CA CYS A 446 27.13 -3.02 19.02
C CYS A 446 28.61 -2.89 19.42
N THR A 447 28.91 -3.03 20.72
CA THR A 447 30.30 -2.99 21.22
C THR A 447 30.92 -4.37 21.25
N ASP A 448 30.12 -5.39 21.53
CA ASP A 448 30.53 -6.78 21.67
C ASP A 448 29.45 -7.66 21.03
N GLY A 449 29.87 -8.71 20.32
CA GLY A 449 28.96 -9.70 19.77
C GLY A 449 29.66 -10.88 19.11
N ASP A 450 28.90 -11.94 18.88
CA ASP A 450 29.33 -13.20 18.28
C ASP A 450 28.61 -13.44 16.96
N ILE A 451 29.31 -14.02 15.99
CA ILE A 451 28.77 -14.40 14.68
C ILE A 451 28.59 -15.91 14.67
N ALA A 452 27.35 -16.38 14.47
CA ALA A 452 27.05 -17.79 14.25
C ALA A 452 26.55 -17.98 12.82
N SER A 453 27.24 -18.77 12.01
CA SER A 453 26.82 -19.08 10.64
C SER A 453 27.29 -20.45 10.21
N ALA A 454 26.46 -21.15 9.45
CA ALA A 454 26.84 -22.39 8.75
C ALA A 454 27.53 -22.11 7.39
N HIS A 455 27.53 -20.85 6.92
CA HIS A 455 27.88 -20.47 5.55
C HIS A 455 28.97 -19.38 5.47
N THR A 456 29.55 -18.95 6.60
CA THR A 456 30.68 -18.01 6.64
C THR A 456 31.90 -18.60 7.33
N GLY A 457 33.08 -18.20 6.87
CA GLY A 457 34.35 -18.45 7.59
C GLY A 457 34.51 -17.65 8.89
N LEU A 458 33.53 -16.81 9.25
CA LEU A 458 33.52 -15.96 10.45
C LEU A 458 32.76 -16.58 11.63
N CYS A 459 32.33 -17.84 11.52
CA CYS A 459 31.65 -18.54 12.62
C CYS A 459 32.55 -18.58 13.87
N GLY A 460 32.04 -18.07 14.99
CA GLY A 460 32.75 -18.01 16.28
C GLY A 460 33.69 -16.80 16.45
N VAL A 461 33.69 -15.83 15.52
CA VAL A 461 34.49 -14.62 15.65
C VAL A 461 33.83 -13.62 16.61
N GLN A 462 34.53 -13.30 17.70
CA GLN A 462 34.17 -12.23 18.62
C GLN A 462 34.44 -10.86 17.99
N TYR A 463 33.37 -10.12 17.70
CA TYR A 463 33.46 -8.73 17.30
C TYR A 463 33.57 -7.83 18.53
N LYS A 464 34.65 -7.03 18.59
CA LYS A 464 34.77 -5.91 19.54
C LYS A 464 34.91 -4.60 18.78
N LYS A 465 33.94 -3.71 18.93
CA LYS A 465 34.04 -2.34 18.44
C LYS A 465 35.13 -1.63 19.25
N VAL A 466 36.28 -1.37 18.63
CA VAL A 466 37.32 -0.55 19.25
C VAL A 466 36.77 0.86 19.44
N ASP A 467 36.30 1.15 20.64
CA ASP A 467 35.78 2.45 20.98
C ASP A 467 36.95 3.45 21.01
N ARG A 468 37.17 4.18 19.89
CA ARG A 468 38.16 5.27 19.80
C ARG A 468 37.99 6.30 20.93
N ARG A 469 36.85 6.30 21.64
CA ARG A 469 36.57 7.13 22.82
C ARG A 469 37.39 6.72 24.06
N LYS A 470 37.71 5.44 24.27
CA LYS A 470 38.53 5.00 25.42
C LYS A 470 40.02 5.25 25.23
N PHE A 471 40.52 5.14 24.00
CA PHE A 471 41.94 5.39 23.69
C PHE A 471 42.38 6.84 23.98
N ASN A 472 41.46 7.81 23.78
CA ASN A 472 41.73 9.23 24.07
C ASN A 472 41.53 9.62 25.55
N ARG A 473 40.97 8.74 26.38
CA ARG A 473 40.84 8.98 27.83
C ARG A 473 42.12 8.58 28.58
N VAL A 474 42.76 7.48 28.18
CA VAL A 474 43.99 6.98 28.81
C VAL A 474 45.17 7.93 28.61
N LYS A 475 45.27 8.64 27.48
CA LYS A 475 46.34 9.63 27.25
C LYS A 475 46.19 10.94 28.03
N LYS A 476 45.06 11.18 28.71
CA LYS A 476 44.82 12.43 29.43
C LYS A 476 45.18 12.36 30.92
N ASP A 477 45.30 11.16 31.48
CA ASP A 477 45.52 10.94 32.92
C ASP A 477 46.95 10.49 33.25
N SER A 478 47.92 10.65 32.35
CA SER A 478 49.29 10.14 32.56
C SER A 478 50.41 11.08 32.10
N ILE A 479 50.29 12.39 32.38
CA ILE A 479 51.44 13.30 32.50
C ILE A 479 51.12 14.35 33.59
N GLU A 480 51.27 13.95 34.84
CA GLU A 480 51.67 14.84 35.93
C GLU A 480 52.86 14.17 36.60
N PHE A 481 54.05 14.73 36.43
CA PHE A 481 55.12 14.66 37.40
C PHE A 481 56.01 15.90 37.24
N SER A 482 55.96 16.71 38.31
CA SER A 482 57.02 17.53 38.93
C SER A 482 57.96 18.35 38.04
#